data_AF-A0A7W0UDT9-F1
#
_entry.id   AF-A0A7W0UDT9-F1
#
_cell.length_a   1.000
_cell.length_b   1.000
_cell.length_c   1.000
_cell.angle_alpha   90.00
_cell.angle_beta   90.00
_cell.angle_gamma   90.00
#
_symmetry.space_group_name_H-M   'P 1'
#
loop_
_entity.id
_entity.type
_entity.pdbx_description
1 polymer ?
#
loop_
_entity_poly.entity_id
_entity_poly.type
_entity_poly.pdbx_seq_one_letter_code
_entity_poly.pdbx_strand_id
1 'polypeptide(L)'
;MDPPSLLTSWTFDPLQLAPIALVALAYGRRVRTLRGRGTTVPRWRPLVFALGIVLLVLAYASPVAAIGERELFSFHMLQHVVVGDLAPLCLLAGLTGPILRPLLALRPVERLRVLANPLLALPIWATSLYLWHVPFLYEAAVEHSSVHALEHLSFFTAGAIMWLPVLETLPAPEWFGTG
;
A
#
# COMPACT_ATOMS: atom_id res chain seq x y z
N MET A 1 -8.50 -19.79 -30.30
CA MET A 1 -8.63 -18.93 -29.10
C MET A 1 -7.76 -17.73 -29.38
N ASP A 2 -8.34 -16.54 -29.51
CA ASP A 2 -7.59 -15.34 -29.82
C ASP A 2 -6.60 -15.04 -28.69
N PRO A 3 -5.38 -14.55 -29.00
CA PRO A 3 -4.42 -14.20 -27.96
C PRO A 3 -5.04 -13.09 -27.11
N PRO A 4 -4.98 -13.21 -25.77
CA PRO A 4 -5.54 -12.21 -24.88
C PRO A 4 -4.89 -10.85 -25.15
N SER A 5 -5.72 -9.91 -25.60
CA SER A 5 -5.33 -8.54 -25.91
C SER A 5 -5.12 -7.75 -24.61
N LEU A 6 -4.00 -7.02 -24.53
CA LEU A 6 -3.68 -6.09 -23.44
C LEU A 6 -4.73 -4.98 -23.25
N LEU A 7 -5.58 -4.76 -24.26
CA LEU A 7 -6.62 -3.75 -24.22
C LEU A 7 -7.96 -4.27 -23.67
N THR A 8 -8.14 -5.59 -23.58
CA THR A 8 -9.48 -6.19 -23.38
C THR A 8 -9.59 -7.12 -22.17
N SER A 9 -8.47 -7.57 -21.59
CA SER A 9 -8.45 -8.61 -20.54
C SER A 9 -8.40 -8.06 -19.11
N TRP A 10 -8.95 -6.87 -18.87
CA TRP A 10 -8.98 -6.23 -17.55
C TRP A 10 -9.93 -6.98 -16.61
N THR A 11 -9.39 -7.48 -15.50
CA THR A 11 -10.16 -8.09 -14.42
C THR A 11 -10.38 -7.06 -13.33
N PHE A 12 -11.63 -6.86 -12.92
CA PHE A 12 -11.97 -5.92 -11.86
C PHE A 12 -12.59 -6.71 -10.72
N ASP A 13 -11.78 -7.07 -9.73
CA ASP A 13 -12.29 -7.65 -8.49
C ASP A 13 -12.81 -6.52 -7.58
N PRO A 14 -14.14 -6.41 -7.36
CA PRO A 14 -14.71 -5.37 -6.52
C PRO A 14 -14.16 -5.39 -5.10
N LEU A 15 -13.79 -6.56 -4.57
CA LEU A 15 -13.30 -6.70 -3.21
C LEU A 15 -11.92 -6.06 -3.03
N GLN A 16 -11.08 -6.08 -4.06
CA GLN A 16 -9.74 -5.48 -4.04
C GLN A 16 -9.79 -3.98 -4.36
N LEU A 17 -10.68 -3.57 -5.28
CA LEU A 17 -10.78 -2.18 -5.73
C LEU A 17 -11.58 -1.28 -4.78
N ALA A 18 -12.56 -1.82 -4.06
CA ALA A 18 -13.39 -1.03 -3.14
C ALA A 18 -12.58 -0.34 -2.01
N PRO A 19 -11.63 -1.01 -1.32
CA PRO A 19 -10.77 -0.36 -0.34
C PRO A 19 -9.92 0.76 -0.95
N ILE A 20 -9.38 0.55 -2.16
CA ILE A 20 -8.55 1.53 -2.87
C ILE A 20 -9.38 2.77 -3.20
N ALA A 21 -10.57 2.58 -3.76
CA ALA A 21 -11.50 3.66 -4.07
C ALA A 21 -11.92 4.42 -2.80
N LEU A 22 -12.22 3.72 -1.72
CA LEU A 22 -12.58 4.33 -0.43
C LEU A 22 -11.45 5.22 0.10
N VAL A 23 -10.21 4.73 0.09
CA VAL A 23 -9.02 5.47 0.51
C VAL A 23 -8.78 6.70 -0.38
N ALA A 24 -8.90 6.55 -1.70
CA ALA A 24 -8.77 7.66 -2.65
C ALA A 24 -9.83 8.75 -2.43
N LEU A 25 -11.09 8.36 -2.22
CA LEU A 25 -12.19 9.28 -1.94
C LEU A 25 -12.01 9.99 -0.59
N ALA A 26 -11.63 9.26 0.46
CA ALA A 26 -11.37 9.83 1.78
C ALA A 26 -10.25 10.87 1.73
N TYR A 27 -9.13 10.56 1.06
CA TYR A 27 -8.02 11.48 0.86
C TYR A 27 -8.45 12.72 0.05
N GLY A 28 -9.13 12.51 -1.08
CA GLY A 28 -9.60 13.60 -1.94
C GLY A 28 -10.57 14.55 -1.22
N ARG A 29 -11.52 14.01 -0.45
CA ARG A 29 -12.43 14.80 0.39
C ARG A 29 -11.64 15.60 1.43
N ARG A 30 -10.68 14.97 2.12
CA ARG A 30 -9.88 15.63 3.15
C ARG A 30 -9.05 16.79 2.58
N VAL A 31 -8.38 16.60 1.45
CA VAL A 31 -7.61 17.66 0.78
C VAL A 31 -8.51 18.83 0.36
N ARG A 32 -9.70 18.55 -0.19
CA ARG A 32 -10.67 19.60 -0.53
C ARG A 32 -11.13 20.38 0.69
N THR A 33 -11.47 19.69 1.79
CA THR A 33 -11.84 20.34 3.05
C THR A 33 -10.72 21.20 3.62
N LEU A 34 -9.47 20.72 3.59
CA LEU A 34 -8.32 21.49 4.08
C LEU A 34 -8.05 22.74 3.24
N ARG A 35 -8.13 22.63 1.90
CA ARG A 35 -8.02 23.78 0.99
C ARG A 35 -9.12 24.81 1.26
N GLY A 36 -10.36 24.37 1.47
CA GLY A 36 -11.48 25.26 1.81
C GLY A 36 -11.33 25.96 3.17
N ARG A 37 -10.55 25.38 4.09
CA ARG A 37 -10.20 25.98 5.40
C ARG A 37 -8.93 26.84 5.36
N GLY A 38 -8.37 27.11 4.17
CA GLY A 38 -7.15 27.90 4.01
C GLY A 38 -5.85 27.17 4.36
N THR A 39 -5.89 25.85 4.62
CA THR A 39 -4.67 25.06 4.82
C THR A 39 -4.05 24.72 3.47
N THR A 40 -2.81 25.19 3.24
CA THR A 40 -2.08 24.92 2.01
C THR A 40 -1.49 23.51 2.04
N VAL A 41 -1.90 22.67 1.09
CA VAL A 41 -1.29 21.35 0.83
C VAL A 41 -0.49 21.46 -0.46
N PRO A 42 0.84 21.22 -0.44
CA PRO A 42 1.68 21.25 -1.63
C PRO A 42 1.11 20.37 -2.75
N ARG A 43 1.12 20.85 -4.00
CA ARG A 43 0.50 20.14 -5.13
C ARG A 43 1.13 18.76 -5.40
N TRP A 44 2.40 18.57 -5.08
CA TRP A 44 3.10 17.30 -5.26
C TRP A 44 2.56 16.21 -4.31
N ARG A 45 2.06 16.54 -3.11
CA ARG A 45 1.57 15.56 -2.13
C ARG A 45 0.36 14.77 -2.67
N PRO A 46 -0.72 15.42 -3.18
CA PRO A 46 -1.80 14.70 -3.84
C PRO A 46 -1.39 13.97 -5.12
N LEU A 47 -0.39 14.48 -5.87
CA LEU A 47 0.07 13.81 -7.09
C LEU A 47 0.79 12.50 -6.77
N VAL A 48 1.67 12.49 -5.75
CA VAL A 48 2.35 11.28 -5.29
C VAL A 48 1.36 10.31 -4.66
N PHE A 49 0.37 10.80 -3.90
CA PHE A 49 -0.72 9.94 -3.41
C PHE A 49 -1.49 9.28 -4.56
N ALA A 50 -1.87 10.07 -5.57
CA ALA A 50 -2.58 9.57 -6.75
C ALA A 50 -1.74 8.56 -7.53
N LEU A 51 -0.42 8.74 -7.61
CA LEU A 51 0.49 7.76 -8.18
C LEU A 51 0.41 6.43 -7.44
N GLY A 52 0.40 6.44 -6.10
CA GLY A 52 0.21 5.22 -5.30
C GLY A 52 -1.11 4.50 -5.59
N ILE A 53 -2.21 5.26 -5.74
CA ILE A 53 -3.51 4.71 -6.13
C ILE A 53 -3.47 4.09 -7.53
N VAL A 54 -2.85 4.78 -8.50
CA VAL A 54 -2.70 4.26 -9.87
C VAL A 54 -1.86 2.99 -9.88
N LEU A 55 -0.77 2.93 -9.11
CA LEU A 55 0.05 1.73 -8.97
C LEU A 55 -0.75 0.54 -8.43
N LEU A 56 -1.59 0.73 -7.41
CA LEU A 56 -2.45 -0.33 -6.89
C LEU A 56 -3.50 -0.78 -7.92
N VAL A 57 -4.16 0.17 -8.59
CA VAL A 57 -5.16 -0.17 -9.62
C VAL A 57 -4.50 -0.91 -10.77
N LEU A 58 -3.32 -0.49 -11.22
CA LEU A 58 -2.60 -1.18 -12.28
C LEU A 58 -2.11 -2.57 -11.83
N ALA A 59 -1.69 -2.73 -10.57
CA ALA A 59 -1.28 -4.02 -10.04
C ALA A 59 -2.44 -5.02 -9.97
N TYR A 60 -3.64 -4.58 -9.57
CA TYR A 60 -4.80 -5.47 -9.39
C TYR A 60 -5.70 -5.60 -10.63
N ALA A 61 -5.82 -4.55 -11.44
CA ALA A 61 -6.66 -4.57 -12.64
C ALA A 61 -5.87 -4.94 -13.91
N SER A 62 -4.60 -5.34 -13.76
CA SER A 62 -3.74 -5.61 -14.91
C SER A 62 -4.33 -6.70 -15.81
N PRO A 63 -4.45 -6.47 -17.12
CA PRO A 63 -4.80 -7.50 -18.10
C PRO A 63 -3.81 -8.67 -18.11
N VAL A 64 -2.63 -8.47 -17.53
CA VAL A 64 -1.60 -9.49 -17.35
C VAL A 64 -1.98 -10.51 -16.26
N ALA A 65 -2.94 -10.25 -15.38
CA ALA A 65 -3.44 -11.29 -14.45
C ALA A 65 -4.08 -12.47 -15.20
N ALA A 66 -4.81 -12.19 -16.30
CA ALA A 66 -5.46 -13.22 -17.10
C ALA A 66 -4.50 -14.03 -18.00
N ILE A 67 -3.28 -13.53 -18.25
CA ILE A 67 -2.27 -14.18 -19.10
C ILE A 67 -1.08 -14.70 -18.27
N GLY A 68 -0.81 -14.07 -17.13
CA GLY A 68 0.45 -14.11 -16.40
C GLY A 68 0.41 -14.85 -15.07
N GLU A 69 -0.76 -15.21 -14.54
CA GLU A 69 -0.86 -16.08 -13.36
C GLU A 69 -0.23 -17.47 -13.57
N ARG A 70 0.04 -17.87 -14.83
CA ARG A 70 0.70 -19.14 -15.17
C ARG A 70 2.06 -19.04 -15.89
N GLU A 71 2.43 -17.92 -16.49
CA GLU A 71 3.52 -17.91 -17.49
C GLU A 71 4.69 -16.92 -17.21
N LEU A 72 4.56 -15.91 -16.34
CA LEU A 72 5.66 -14.94 -16.11
C LEU A 72 5.87 -14.61 -14.62
N PHE A 73 6.68 -15.45 -13.97
CA PHE A 73 7.20 -15.26 -12.60
C PHE A 73 7.70 -13.83 -12.32
N SER A 74 8.32 -13.18 -13.32
CA SER A 74 8.80 -11.80 -13.21
C SER A 74 7.69 -10.77 -12.99
N PHE A 75 6.52 -10.92 -13.61
CA PHE A 75 5.39 -10.01 -13.42
C PHE A 75 4.74 -10.23 -12.06
N HIS A 76 4.63 -11.48 -11.62
CA HIS A 76 4.14 -11.81 -10.28
C HIS A 76 5.02 -11.17 -9.18
N MET A 77 6.34 -11.29 -9.30
CA MET A 77 7.27 -10.65 -8.36
C MET A 77 7.20 -9.11 -8.45
N LEU A 78 7.06 -8.55 -9.65
CA LEU A 78 6.88 -7.11 -9.82
C LEU A 78 5.59 -6.63 -9.12
N GLN A 79 4.50 -7.39 -9.21
CA GLN A 79 3.25 -7.08 -8.51
C GLN A 79 3.46 -7.03 -7.00
N HIS A 80 4.14 -8.02 -6.43
CA HIS A 80 4.48 -8.04 -5.00
C HIS A 80 5.32 -6.83 -4.58
N VAL A 81 6.30 -6.42 -5.37
CA VAL A 81 7.12 -5.21 -5.08
C VAL A 81 6.32 -3.92 -5.23
N VAL A 82 5.45 -3.82 -6.24
CA VAL A 82 4.62 -2.62 -6.44
C VAL A 82 3.60 -2.46 -5.32
N VAL A 83 2.89 -3.54 -4.96
CA VAL A 83 1.89 -3.56 -3.88
C VAL A 83 2.56 -3.45 -2.51
N GLY A 84 3.68 -4.13 -2.33
CA GLY A 84 4.41 -4.22 -1.07
C GLY A 84 5.25 -2.99 -0.74
N ASP A 85 5.81 -2.28 -1.72
CA ASP A 85 6.75 -1.19 -1.44
C ASP A 85 6.38 0.13 -2.11
N LEU A 86 6.30 0.15 -3.44
CA LEU A 86 6.15 1.42 -4.18
C LEU A 86 4.82 2.11 -3.89
N ALA A 87 3.71 1.36 -3.86
CA ALA A 87 2.40 1.91 -3.57
C ALA A 87 2.32 2.44 -2.12
N PRO A 88 2.66 1.67 -1.07
CA PRO A 88 2.71 2.17 0.30
C PRO A 88 3.59 3.41 0.46
N LEU A 89 4.79 3.43 -0.15
CA LEU A 89 5.68 4.58 -0.17
C LEU A 89 4.99 5.83 -0.72
N CYS A 90 4.38 5.71 -1.91
CA CYS A 90 3.69 6.82 -2.57
C CYS A 90 2.48 7.32 -1.75
N LEU A 91 1.69 6.39 -1.21
CA LEU A 91 0.54 6.75 -0.38
C LEU A 91 0.98 7.50 0.87
N LEU A 92 1.97 6.98 1.60
CA LEU A 92 2.50 7.60 2.82
C LEU A 92 3.18 8.95 2.55
N ALA A 93 3.95 9.07 1.47
CA ALA A 93 4.59 10.33 1.08
C ALA A 93 3.56 11.43 0.78
N GLY A 94 2.40 11.04 0.25
CA GLY A 94 1.27 11.93 0.01
C GLY A 94 0.51 12.36 1.27
N LEU A 95 0.68 11.68 2.40
CA LEU A 95 0.06 12.04 3.67
C LEU A 95 0.82 13.18 4.35
N THR A 96 0.07 14.06 5.01
CA THR A 96 0.62 15.17 5.80
C THR A 96 -0.04 15.18 7.18
N GLY A 97 0.61 15.81 8.17
CA GLY A 97 0.04 15.96 9.52
C GLY A 97 -1.42 16.43 9.54
N PRO A 98 -1.81 17.49 8.80
CA PRO A 98 -3.21 17.92 8.72
C PRO A 98 -4.18 16.90 8.13
N ILE A 99 -3.71 16.05 7.21
CA ILE A 99 -4.51 14.95 6.63
C ILE A 99 -4.69 13.83 7.66
N LEU A 100 -3.62 13.49 8.39
CA LEU A 100 -3.60 12.41 9.39
C LEU A 100 -4.21 12.80 10.74
N ARG A 101 -4.34 14.09 11.08
CA ARG A 101 -4.91 14.58 12.35
C ARG A 101 -6.11 13.80 12.90
N PRO A 102 -7.20 13.53 12.14
CA PRO A 102 -8.33 12.78 12.66
C PRO A 102 -7.98 11.33 13.02
N LEU A 103 -7.06 10.69 12.29
CA LEU A 103 -6.59 9.33 12.59
C LEU A 103 -5.66 9.34 13.80
N LEU A 104 -4.77 10.33 13.90
CA LEU A 104 -3.86 10.48 15.04
C LEU A 104 -4.57 10.71 16.38
N ALA A 105 -5.82 11.16 16.36
CA ALA A 105 -6.65 11.33 17.55
C ALA A 105 -7.26 10.01 18.06
N LEU A 106 -7.14 8.92 17.31
CA LEU A 106 -7.68 7.61 17.69
C LEU A 106 -6.69 6.84 18.57
N ARG A 107 -7.15 6.35 19.73
CA ARG A 107 -6.33 5.55 20.68
C ARG A 107 -5.61 4.35 20.05
N PRO A 108 -6.21 3.59 19.09
CA PRO A 108 -5.48 2.50 18.42
C PRO A 108 -4.27 3.00 17.62
N VAL A 109 -4.37 4.15 16.96
CA VAL A 109 -3.29 4.72 16.15
C VAL A 109 -2.12 5.15 17.04
N GLU A 110 -2.40 5.62 18.25
CA GLU A 110 -1.37 5.91 19.25
C GLU A 110 -0.57 4.66 19.64
N ARG A 111 -1.24 3.51 19.84
CA ARG A 111 -0.55 2.24 20.12
C ARG A 111 0.28 1.75 18.93
N LEU A 112 -0.22 1.96 17.71
CA LEU A 112 0.49 1.58 16.49
C LEU A 112 1.74 2.42 16.22
N ARG A 113 1.97 3.53 16.94
CA ARG A 113 3.21 4.32 16.83
C ARG A 113 4.47 3.51 17.16
N VAL A 114 4.35 2.45 17.97
CA VAL A 114 5.48 1.56 18.24
C VAL A 114 6.02 0.93 16.95
N LEU A 115 5.15 0.68 15.97
CA LEU A 115 5.53 0.12 14.67
C LEU A 115 6.29 1.13 13.79
N ALA A 116 6.23 2.42 14.11
CA ALA A 116 7.06 3.43 13.47
C ALA A 116 8.50 3.45 14.01
N ASN A 117 8.89 2.50 14.86
CA ASN A 117 10.29 2.29 15.22
C ASN A 117 11.00 1.50 14.11
N PRO A 118 12.08 2.00 13.50
CA PRO A 118 12.79 1.30 12.43
C PRO A 118 13.29 -0.10 12.85
N LEU A 119 13.61 -0.29 14.14
CA LEU A 119 14.03 -1.57 14.71
C LEU A 119 12.92 -2.62 14.76
N LEU A 120 11.65 -2.20 14.66
CA LEU A 120 10.51 -3.11 14.55
C LEU A 120 10.03 -3.19 13.10
N ALA A 121 9.99 -2.04 12.41
CA ALA A 121 9.47 -1.94 11.06
C ALA A 121 10.27 -2.80 10.06
N LEU A 122 11.60 -2.73 10.12
CA LEU A 122 12.47 -3.47 9.20
C LEU A 122 12.35 -5.00 9.41
N PRO A 123 12.44 -5.54 10.64
CA PRO A 123 12.19 -6.97 10.85
C PRO A 123 10.79 -7.44 10.47
N ILE A 124 9.74 -6.65 10.71
CA ILE A 124 8.37 -7.01 10.30
C ILE A 124 8.27 -7.13 8.79
N TRP A 125 8.80 -6.14 8.06
CA TRP A 125 8.87 -6.16 6.60
C TRP A 125 9.67 -7.34 6.06
N ALA A 126 10.88 -7.56 6.58
CA ALA A 126 11.73 -8.66 6.15
C ALA A 126 11.08 -10.02 6.47
N THR A 127 10.52 -10.20 7.66
CA THR A 127 9.84 -11.43 8.06
C THR A 127 8.63 -11.69 7.16
N SER A 128 7.83 -10.67 6.85
CA SER A 128 6.72 -10.81 5.90
C SER A 128 7.22 -11.30 4.55
N LEU A 129 8.30 -10.72 4.03
CA LEU A 129 8.89 -11.13 2.75
C LEU A 129 9.35 -12.59 2.81
N TYR A 130 10.15 -12.99 3.79
CA TYR A 130 10.65 -14.37 3.89
C TYR A 130 9.54 -15.39 4.14
N LEU A 131 8.55 -15.08 4.97
CA LEU A 131 7.49 -15.99 5.36
C LEU A 131 6.68 -16.46 4.16
N TRP A 132 6.30 -15.54 3.27
CA TRP A 132 5.53 -15.86 2.06
C TRP A 132 6.32 -16.61 0.99
N HIS A 133 7.66 -16.63 1.09
CA HIS A 133 8.53 -17.42 0.21
C HIS A 133 8.83 -18.82 0.78
N VAL A 134 8.29 -19.18 1.95
CA VAL A 134 8.36 -20.56 2.44
C VAL A 134 7.50 -21.45 1.53
N PRO A 135 8.01 -22.61 1.05
CA PRO A 135 7.32 -23.42 0.04
C PRO A 135 5.85 -23.72 0.37
N PHE A 136 5.56 -24.06 1.63
CA PHE A 136 4.20 -24.35 2.09
C PHE A 136 3.23 -23.15 1.93
N LEU A 137 3.66 -21.95 2.29
CA LEU A 137 2.81 -20.75 2.18
C LEU A 137 2.73 -20.24 0.75
N TYR A 138 3.83 -20.35 0.01
CA TYR A 138 3.88 -20.02 -1.41
C TYR A 138 2.92 -20.90 -2.21
N GLU A 139 2.97 -22.22 -2.04
CA GLU A 139 2.04 -23.15 -2.69
C GLU A 139 0.59 -22.85 -2.29
N ALA A 140 0.33 -22.60 -1.00
CA ALA A 140 -1.01 -22.24 -0.54
C ALA A 140 -1.53 -20.93 -1.16
N ALA A 141 -0.66 -19.93 -1.36
CA ALA A 141 -1.03 -18.69 -2.03
C ALA A 141 -1.34 -18.92 -3.51
N VAL A 142 -0.57 -19.76 -4.20
CA VAL A 142 -0.82 -20.11 -5.60
C VAL A 142 -2.12 -20.92 -5.78
N GLU A 143 -2.44 -21.81 -4.84
CA GLU A 143 -3.62 -22.68 -4.92
C GLU A 143 -4.93 -22.01 -4.46
N HIS A 144 -4.85 -21.05 -3.54
CA HIS A 144 -6.02 -20.44 -2.91
C HIS A 144 -6.01 -18.91 -3.04
N SER A 145 -7.00 -18.38 -3.79
CA SER A 145 -7.18 -16.94 -4.00
C SER A 145 -7.32 -16.13 -2.71
N SER A 146 -7.91 -16.69 -1.66
CA SER A 146 -8.00 -16.03 -0.35
C SER A 146 -6.64 -15.93 0.36
N VAL A 147 -5.77 -16.92 0.20
CA VAL A 147 -4.42 -16.93 0.77
C VAL A 147 -3.55 -15.93 0.00
N HIS A 148 -3.67 -15.89 -1.32
CA HIS A 148 -3.02 -14.87 -2.15
C HIS A 148 -3.47 -13.44 -1.80
N ALA A 149 -4.77 -13.23 -1.54
CA ALA A 149 -5.26 -11.93 -1.06
C ALA A 149 -4.68 -11.56 0.31
N LEU A 150 -4.51 -12.54 1.20
CA LEU A 150 -3.88 -12.33 2.52
C LEU A 150 -2.38 -12.01 2.38
N GLU A 151 -1.69 -12.64 1.44
CA GLU A 151 -0.30 -12.34 1.08
C GLU A 151 -0.15 -10.88 0.64
N HIS A 152 -0.94 -10.44 -0.34
CA HIS A 152 -0.94 -9.04 -0.79
C HIS A 152 -1.24 -8.05 0.32
N LEU A 153 -2.22 -8.36 1.17
CA LEU A 153 -2.54 -7.52 2.34
C LEU A 153 -1.37 -7.45 3.32
N SER A 154 -0.66 -8.57 3.52
CA SER A 154 0.50 -8.65 4.40
C SER A 154 1.66 -7.82 3.85
N PHE A 155 1.98 -7.95 2.56
CA PHE A 155 3.01 -7.13 1.91
C PHE A 155 2.68 -5.64 1.97
N PHE A 156 1.46 -5.25 1.63
CA PHE A 156 1.05 -3.85 1.69
C PHE A 156 1.17 -3.28 3.11
N THR A 157 0.74 -4.06 4.12
CA THR A 157 0.78 -3.65 5.53
C THR A 157 2.22 -3.54 6.04
N ALA A 158 3.05 -4.54 5.77
CA ALA A 158 4.44 -4.56 6.20
C ALA A 158 5.28 -3.48 5.49
N GLY A 159 5.01 -3.23 4.21
CA GLY A 159 5.53 -2.10 3.45
C GLY A 159 5.17 -0.75 4.03
N ALA A 160 3.88 -0.54 4.31
CA ALA A 160 3.44 0.68 4.96
C ALA A 160 4.20 0.89 6.28
N ILE A 161 4.30 -0.16 7.11
CA ILE A 161 5.06 -0.12 8.37
C ILE A 161 6.54 0.25 8.14
N MET A 162 7.20 -0.32 7.13
CA MET A 162 8.60 -0.03 6.77
C MET A 162 8.80 1.45 6.45
N TRP A 163 7.89 2.04 5.67
CA TRP A 163 8.00 3.43 5.21
C TRP A 163 7.54 4.46 6.25
N LEU A 164 6.81 4.05 7.30
CA LEU A 164 6.42 4.94 8.42
C LEU A 164 7.60 5.69 9.05
N PRO A 165 8.67 5.03 9.55
CA PRO A 165 9.83 5.69 10.14
C PRO A 165 10.60 6.54 9.12
N VAL A 166 10.75 6.06 7.89
CA VAL A 166 11.55 6.72 6.85
C VAL A 166 10.95 8.06 6.44
N LEU A 167 9.62 8.13 6.35
CA LEU A 167 8.91 9.35 5.96
C LEU A 167 8.46 10.19 7.15
N GLU A 168 8.75 9.76 8.38
CA GLU A 168 8.33 10.41 9.64
C GLU A 168 6.84 10.81 9.65
N THR A 169 6.01 9.96 9.05
CA THR A 169 4.57 10.26 8.83
C THR A 169 3.78 10.28 10.13
N LEU A 170 4.26 9.54 11.14
CA LEU A 170 3.82 9.63 12.52
C LEU A 170 4.90 10.40 13.30
N PRO A 171 4.53 11.35 14.18
CA PRO A 171 5.51 11.97 15.08
C PRO A 171 6.25 10.87 15.84
N ALA A 172 7.57 10.83 15.72
CA ALA A 172 8.38 9.86 16.42
C ALA A 172 8.22 10.06 17.94
N PRO A 173 8.29 9.00 18.76
CA PRO A 173 8.33 9.16 20.21
C PRO A 173 9.56 9.98 20.61
N GLU A 174 9.49 10.73 21.72
CA GLU A 174 10.49 11.74 22.13
C GLU A 174 11.95 11.24 22.18
N TRP A 175 12.18 9.93 22.31
CA TRP A 175 13.52 9.33 22.31
C TRP A 175 14.21 9.27 20.92
N PHE A 176 13.50 9.60 19.84
CA PHE A 176 14.01 9.63 18.46
C PHE A 176 14.17 11.05 17.90
N GLY A 177 13.89 12.09 18.70
CA GLY A 177 14.04 13.47 18.25
C GLY A 177 15.51 13.89 18.14
N THR A 178 15.97 14.22 16.93
CA THR A 178 17.16 15.06 16.77
C THR A 178 16.77 16.49 17.15
N GLY A 179 16.91 16.83 18.43
CA GLY A 179 17.03 18.21 18.96
C GLY A 179 16.02 19.26 18.48
#